data_AF-A0A7I7MES7-F1
#
_entry.id   AF-A0A7I7MES7-F1
#
_cell.length_a   1.000
_cell.length_b   1.000
_cell.length_c   1.000
_cell.angle_alpha   90.00
_cell.angle_beta   90.00
_cell.angle_gamma   90.00
#
_symmetry.space_group_name_H-M   'P 1'
#
loop_
_entity.id
_entity.type
_entity.pdbx_description
1 polymer ?
#
loop_
_entity_poly.entity_id
_entity_poly.type
_entity_poly.pdbx_seq_one_letter_code
_entity_poly.pdbx_strand_id
1 'polypeptide(L)'
;MTRILAVAVALAGAVFGAPAATAQGPSYQGGNCPSGLTCTHWCPGDPAIPGGQVLSWDPNVCHDWYWNSYGIVDVNAGMLYPWR
;
A
#
# COMPACT_ATOMS: atom_id res chain seq x y z
N MET A 1 -29.08 -51.33 15.41
CA MET A 1 -28.23 -51.65 14.25
C MET A 1 -27.21 -50.53 14.08
N THR A 2 -25.95 -50.91 14.20
CA THR A 2 -24.72 -50.12 14.12
C THR A 2 -24.54 -49.47 12.75
N ARG A 3 -24.15 -48.18 12.68
CA ARG A 3 -23.19 -47.68 11.68
C ARG A 3 -22.34 -46.55 12.27
N ILE A 4 -21.05 -46.84 12.38
CA ILE A 4 -19.96 -45.97 12.78
C ILE A 4 -19.39 -45.32 11.49
N LEU A 5 -18.76 -44.15 11.66
CA LEU A 5 -17.74 -43.50 10.81
C LEU A 5 -18.20 -42.70 9.58
N ALA A 6 -17.98 -41.38 9.64
CA ALA A 6 -16.85 -40.78 8.95
C ALA A 6 -16.58 -39.38 9.53
N VAL A 7 -15.43 -39.22 10.17
CA VAL A 7 -14.87 -37.92 10.54
C VAL A 7 -14.31 -37.29 9.27
N ALA A 8 -14.93 -36.21 8.79
CA ALA A 8 -14.35 -35.36 7.75
C ALA A 8 -13.67 -34.18 8.43
N VAL A 9 -12.37 -34.31 8.74
CA VAL A 9 -11.53 -33.13 9.00
C VAL A 9 -11.31 -32.46 7.65
N ALA A 10 -12.18 -31.54 7.29
CA ALA A 10 -11.91 -30.58 6.23
C ALA A 10 -10.93 -29.54 6.80
N LEU A 11 -9.64 -29.78 6.61
CA LEU A 11 -8.64 -28.70 6.62
C LEU A 11 -8.90 -27.84 5.36
N ALA A 12 -9.98 -27.06 5.40
CA ALA A 12 -10.21 -26.01 4.44
C ALA A 12 -9.14 -24.94 4.73
N GLY A 13 -8.10 -24.94 3.90
CA GLY A 13 -7.08 -23.91 3.90
C GLY A 13 -7.77 -22.55 3.79
N ALA A 14 -7.76 -21.81 4.90
CA ALA A 14 -7.99 -20.38 4.90
C ALA A 14 -6.80 -19.75 4.17
N VAL A 15 -6.86 -19.77 2.83
CA VAL A 15 -6.01 -18.90 2.02
C VAL A 15 -6.46 -17.50 2.40
N PHE A 16 -5.60 -16.83 3.15
CA PHE A 16 -5.72 -15.43 3.54
C PHE A 16 -6.05 -14.61 2.29
N GLY A 17 -7.33 -14.27 2.12
CA GLY A 17 -7.75 -13.20 1.22
C GLY A 17 -7.34 -11.88 1.83
N ALA A 18 -6.03 -11.58 1.83
CA ALA A 18 -5.57 -10.24 2.10
C ALA A 18 -6.19 -9.34 1.01
N PRO A 19 -6.92 -8.27 1.37
CA PRO A 19 -7.39 -7.34 0.37
C PRO A 19 -6.18 -6.82 -0.40
N ALA A 20 -6.19 -6.96 -1.73
CA ALA A 20 -5.20 -6.31 -2.55
C ALA A 20 -5.29 -4.81 -2.25
N ALA A 21 -4.24 -4.25 -1.66
CA ALA A 21 -4.20 -2.84 -1.38
C ALA A 21 -4.25 -2.08 -2.70
N THR A 22 -5.37 -1.44 -2.96
CA THR A 22 -5.53 -0.58 -4.10
C THR A 22 -5.11 0.82 -3.67
N ALA A 23 -4.34 1.48 -4.52
CA ALA A 23 -4.02 2.87 -4.33
C ALA A 23 -5.02 3.75 -5.10
N GLN A 24 -5.81 4.53 -4.38
CA GLN A 24 -6.77 5.48 -4.93
C GLN A 24 -6.53 6.83 -4.26
N GLY A 25 -5.94 7.76 -5.01
CA GLY A 25 -5.77 9.13 -4.55
C GLY A 25 -5.22 10.07 -5.62
N PRO A 26 -5.08 11.36 -5.28
CA PRO A 26 -4.62 12.39 -6.21
C PRO A 26 -3.23 12.07 -6.79
N SER A 27 -2.42 11.30 -6.08
CA SER A 27 -1.07 10.92 -6.47
C SER A 27 -0.95 9.49 -7.00
N TYR A 28 -2.05 8.82 -7.37
CA TYR A 28 -1.98 7.46 -7.91
C TYR A 28 -1.48 7.41 -9.36
N GLN A 29 -0.38 6.70 -9.58
CA GLN A 29 0.20 6.41 -10.88
C GLN A 29 -0.69 5.43 -11.64
N GLY A 30 -1.27 5.90 -12.74
CA GLY A 30 -2.28 5.16 -13.52
C GLY A 30 -3.71 5.60 -13.25
N GLY A 31 -3.91 6.61 -12.39
CA GLY A 31 -5.15 7.36 -12.26
C GLY A 31 -4.89 8.86 -12.47
N ASN A 32 -4.77 9.60 -11.37
CA ASN A 32 -4.60 11.06 -11.38
C ASN A 32 -3.15 11.51 -11.59
N CYS A 33 -2.18 10.60 -11.54
CA CYS A 33 -0.77 10.86 -11.78
C CYS A 33 -0.27 10.14 -13.05
N PRO A 34 0.35 10.85 -14.03
CA PRO A 34 0.91 10.24 -15.23
C PRO A 34 1.99 9.20 -14.91
N SER A 35 2.17 8.24 -15.82
CA SER A 35 3.14 7.17 -15.63
C SER A 35 4.58 7.65 -15.62
N GLY A 36 5.33 7.19 -14.62
CA GLY A 36 6.76 7.51 -14.45
C GLY A 36 7.03 8.93 -13.95
N LEU A 37 6.00 9.68 -13.53
CA LEU A 37 6.15 11.02 -12.96
C LEU A 37 5.75 11.04 -11.48
N THR A 38 6.27 12.03 -10.75
CA THR A 38 5.82 12.39 -9.42
C THR A 38 4.73 13.45 -9.52
N CYS A 39 3.68 13.32 -8.71
CA CYS A 39 2.54 14.26 -8.74
C CYS A 39 2.28 14.92 -7.40
N THR A 40 3.06 14.54 -6.40
CA THR A 40 3.00 15.08 -5.05
C THR A 40 4.42 15.34 -4.57
N HIS A 41 4.57 16.49 -3.95
CA HIS A 41 5.79 16.98 -3.35
C HIS A 41 5.49 17.33 -1.90
N TRP A 42 6.37 16.96 -1.00
CA TRP A 42 6.26 17.32 0.41
C TRP A 42 7.65 17.62 0.98
N CYS A 43 7.83 18.83 1.50
CA CYS A 43 9.06 19.28 2.13
C CYS A 43 8.92 19.48 3.65
N PRO A 44 10.05 19.61 4.35
CA PRO A 44 10.06 20.05 5.75
C PRO A 44 9.34 21.39 5.90
N GLY A 45 8.28 21.42 6.72
CA GLY A 45 7.47 22.61 6.96
C GLY A 45 6.17 22.68 6.14
N ASP A 46 5.98 21.80 5.15
CA ASP A 46 4.69 21.66 4.49
C ASP A 46 3.65 21.03 5.42
N PRO A 47 2.34 21.32 5.22
CA PRO A 47 1.28 20.66 5.95
C PRO A 47 1.41 19.15 5.88
N ALA A 48 1.02 18.47 6.97
CA ALA A 48 1.05 17.02 7.02
C ALA A 48 0.24 16.42 5.87
N ILE A 49 0.84 15.45 5.19
CA ILE A 49 0.22 14.77 4.06
C ILE A 49 -1.06 14.08 4.56
N PRO A 50 -2.21 14.30 3.91
CA PRO A 50 -3.42 13.55 4.22
C PRO A 50 -3.18 12.04 4.09
N GLY A 51 -3.38 11.29 5.18
CA GLY A 51 -3.05 9.86 5.23
C GLY A 51 -1.56 9.53 5.41
N GLY A 52 -0.67 10.52 5.49
CA GLY A 52 0.78 10.34 5.65
C GLY A 52 1.23 9.80 7.01
N GLN A 53 0.29 9.55 7.93
CA GLN A 53 0.55 8.90 9.21
C GLN A 53 1.00 7.43 9.09
N VAL A 54 0.97 6.85 7.89
CA VAL A 54 1.58 5.54 7.58
C VAL A 54 3.01 5.64 7.02
N LEU A 55 3.53 6.85 6.83
CA LEU A 55 4.83 7.10 6.20
C LEU A 55 5.92 7.31 7.24
N SER A 56 6.96 6.50 7.19
CA SER A 56 8.16 6.64 8.02
C SER A 56 9.21 7.54 7.36
N TRP A 57 8.78 8.62 6.70
CA TRP A 57 9.65 9.52 5.96
C TRP A 57 10.52 10.36 6.88
N ASP A 58 11.68 10.77 6.36
CA ASP A 58 12.56 11.69 7.06
C ASP A 58 11.95 13.11 6.99
N PRO A 59 11.51 13.69 8.10
CA PRO A 59 10.89 15.01 8.07
C PRO A 59 11.87 16.15 7.74
N ASN A 60 13.16 15.86 7.54
CA ASN A 60 14.19 16.83 7.19
C ASN A 60 14.53 16.84 5.70
N VAL A 61 13.89 16.00 4.89
CA VAL A 61 14.15 15.87 3.45
C VAL A 61 12.88 16.14 2.66
N CYS A 62 13.03 16.72 1.47
CA CYS A 62 11.92 16.86 0.55
C CYS A 62 11.67 15.57 -0.21
N HIS A 63 10.42 15.12 -0.23
CA HIS A 63 9.97 13.88 -0.81
C HIS A 63 9.08 14.16 -2.03
N ASP A 64 9.52 13.69 -3.19
CA ASP A 64 8.68 13.60 -4.38
C ASP A 64 8.17 12.17 -4.52
N TRP A 65 6.85 12.01 -4.62
CA TRP A 65 6.27 10.69 -4.45
C TRP A 65 4.98 10.51 -5.24
N TYR A 66 4.59 9.24 -5.38
CA TYR A 66 3.31 8.82 -5.93
C TYR A 66 2.87 7.48 -5.30
N TRP A 67 1.59 7.15 -5.44
CA TRP A 67 1.06 5.83 -5.08
C TRP A 67 1.00 4.93 -6.31
N ASN A 68 1.24 3.64 -6.15
CA ASN A 68 0.95 2.64 -7.17
C ASN A 68 0.29 1.40 -6.53
N SER A 69 -0.01 0.38 -7.32
CA SER A 69 -0.64 -0.86 -6.82
C SER A 69 0.21 -1.64 -5.82
N TYR A 70 1.49 -1.33 -5.68
CA TYR A 70 2.43 -2.03 -4.82
C TYR A 70 2.69 -1.28 -3.50
N GLY A 71 2.58 0.05 -3.50
CA GLY A 71 2.87 0.87 -2.34
C GLY A 71 2.94 2.36 -2.65
N ILE A 72 3.64 3.07 -1.77
CA ILE A 72 4.01 4.47 -1.92
C ILE A 72 5.45 4.51 -2.43
N VAL A 73 5.67 5.10 -3.60
CA VAL A 73 6.99 5.28 -4.17
C VAL A 73 7.48 6.68 -3.84
N ASP A 74 8.58 6.75 -3.11
CA ASP A 74 9.35 7.96 -2.89
C ASP A 74 10.53 7.96 -3.87
N VAL A 75 10.48 8.89 -4.81
CA VAL A 75 11.46 9.00 -5.90
C VAL A 75 12.75 9.66 -5.41
N ASN A 76 12.67 10.53 -4.40
CA ASN A 76 13.85 11.23 -3.88
C ASN A 76 14.70 10.30 -3.01
N ALA A 77 14.05 9.47 -2.18
CA ALA A 77 14.76 8.45 -1.41
C ALA A 77 15.03 7.16 -2.21
N GLY A 78 14.41 6.98 -3.39
CA GLY A 78 14.51 5.75 -4.17
C GLY A 78 13.89 4.54 -3.45
N MET A 79 12.85 4.78 -2.65
CA MET A 79 12.28 3.81 -1.71
C MET A 79 10.83 3.49 -2.09
N LEU A 80 10.48 2.20 -2.06
CA LEU A 80 9.09 1.74 -2.12
C LEU A 80 8.65 1.34 -0.71
N TYR A 81 7.59 1.97 -0.24
CA TYR A 81 6.89 1.62 1.00
C TYR A 81 5.68 0.77 0.64
N PRO A 82 5.78 -0.58 0.67
CA PRO A 82 4.72 -1.45 0.20
C PRO A 82 3.48 -1.34 1.08
N TRP A 83 2.32 -1.49 0.45
CA TRP A 83 1.08 -1.64 1.21
C TRP A 83 1.16 -2.90 2.09
N ARG A 84 0.70 -2.80 3.34
CA ARG A 84 0.58 -3.93 4.26
C ARG A 84 -0.85 -4.47 4.29
#